data_AF-A0A9E6JQP0-F1
#
_entry.id   AF-A0A9E6JQP0-F1
#
_cell.length_a   1.000
_cell.length_b   1.000
_cell.length_c   1.000
_cell.angle_alpha   90.00
_cell.angle_beta   90.00
_cell.angle_gamma   90.00
#
_symmetry.space_group_name_H-M   'P 1'
#
loop_
_entity.id
_entity.type
_entity.pdbx_description
1 polymer ?
#
loop_
_entity_poly.entity_id
_entity_poly.type
_entity_poly.pdbx_seq_one_letter_code
_entity_poly.pdbx_strand_id
1 'polypeptide(L)'
;MRKQITPCKELTRNLWWSWDTEAKEVFRDLSPIIWERVNHNPVELLRHISNDELRARCMCDLGEKIESVNKRFADYISEKNTWAAEHAPELVKQPIAYFSAEFGIHESVRIYSGGLGVLAGDHIKSASDLGLNFIGISLFYKEGYFRQYLNHDGWQMEEYPLQYPESLPIEKVIGPDGKDLIISVNIAQSEVFAQAWALKVGRATLYLLDTNIPNNESHYRDICCRVYGGDQNMRINQEILLGIGGVKLLDALNLNPAVYHMNEGHSAFLTLELLSKEIAQGSSLEEAREKVKKRCVFTTHTPV
;
A
#
# COMPACT_ATOMS: atom_id res chain seq x y z
N MET A 1 -26.72 11.89 -16.20
CA MET A 1 -25.67 12.85 -16.64
C MET A 1 -24.41 12.86 -15.77
N ARG A 2 -24.43 13.02 -14.43
CA ARG A 2 -23.22 12.81 -13.59
C ARG A 2 -22.83 11.33 -13.40
N LYS A 3 -23.76 10.41 -13.68
CA LYS A 3 -23.63 8.97 -13.39
C LYS A 3 -22.54 8.20 -14.14
N GLN A 4 -22.04 8.68 -15.29
CA GLN A 4 -21.05 7.92 -16.09
C GLN A 4 -19.57 8.26 -15.76
N ILE A 5 -19.28 9.46 -15.26
CA ILE A 5 -17.89 9.84 -14.91
C ILE A 5 -17.50 9.30 -13.52
N THR A 6 -18.45 9.29 -12.58
CA THR A 6 -18.19 8.84 -11.20
C THR A 6 -17.66 7.39 -11.13
N PRO A 7 -18.28 6.40 -11.82
CA PRO A 7 -17.80 5.02 -11.77
C PRO A 7 -16.38 4.87 -12.33
N CYS A 8 -16.04 5.59 -13.41
CA CYS A 8 -14.68 5.61 -13.94
C CYS A 8 -13.67 6.17 -12.92
N LYS A 9 -14.05 7.22 -12.17
CA LYS A 9 -13.20 7.78 -11.11
C LYS A 9 -13.06 6.83 -9.92
N GLU A 10 -14.13 6.14 -9.55
CA GLU A 10 -14.10 5.14 -8.48
C GLU A 10 -13.17 3.97 -8.81
N LEU A 11 -13.18 3.47 -10.05
CA LEU A 11 -12.22 2.46 -10.50
C LEU A 11 -10.77 2.92 -10.36
N THR A 12 -10.47 4.21 -10.60
CA THR A 12 -9.09 4.69 -10.43
C THR A 12 -8.59 4.59 -8.99
N ARG A 13 -9.48 4.58 -7.99
CA ARG A 13 -9.14 4.61 -6.56
C ARG A 13 -8.84 3.25 -5.95
N ASN A 14 -8.91 2.18 -6.74
CA ASN A 14 -8.65 0.82 -6.27
C ASN A 14 -7.82 0.06 -7.31
N LEU A 15 -6.69 -0.53 -6.92
CA LEU A 15 -5.80 -1.22 -7.85
C LEU A 15 -6.36 -2.53 -8.42
N TRP A 16 -7.58 -2.96 -8.08
CA TRP A 16 -8.23 -4.13 -8.67
C TRP A 16 -8.19 -4.17 -10.20
N TRP A 17 -8.34 -3.00 -10.84
CA TRP A 17 -8.23 -2.91 -12.29
C TRP A 17 -6.89 -3.41 -12.82
N SER A 18 -5.83 -3.41 -12.01
CA SER A 18 -4.47 -3.77 -12.42
C SER A 18 -4.27 -5.29 -12.59
N TRP A 19 -5.27 -6.12 -12.28
CA TRP A 19 -5.27 -7.54 -12.63
C TRP A 19 -6.58 -8.05 -13.26
N ASP A 20 -7.55 -7.15 -13.54
CA ASP A 20 -8.69 -7.43 -14.42
C ASP A 20 -8.42 -6.92 -15.83
N THR A 21 -8.44 -7.82 -16.82
CA THR A 21 -8.06 -7.50 -18.21
C THR A 21 -8.92 -6.39 -18.79
N GLU A 22 -10.25 -6.51 -18.76
CA GLU A 22 -11.14 -5.51 -19.37
C GLU A 22 -11.07 -4.16 -18.64
N ALA A 23 -10.85 -4.16 -17.32
CA ALA A 23 -10.67 -2.94 -16.55
C ALA A 23 -9.41 -2.16 -16.96
N LYS A 24 -8.30 -2.84 -17.25
CA LYS A 24 -7.10 -2.19 -17.85
C LYS A 24 -7.43 -1.59 -19.20
N GLU A 25 -8.16 -2.34 -20.01
CA GLU A 25 -8.51 -1.89 -21.35
C GLU A 25 -9.41 -0.67 -21.33
N VAL A 26 -10.32 -0.53 -20.37
CA VAL A 26 -11.11 0.71 -20.19
C VAL A 26 -10.20 1.94 -20.14
N PHE A 27 -9.11 1.90 -19.36
CA PHE A 27 -8.18 3.03 -19.25
C PHE A 27 -7.34 3.22 -20.51
N ARG A 28 -6.90 2.14 -21.15
CA ARG A 28 -6.20 2.22 -22.44
C ARG A 28 -7.09 2.84 -23.51
N ASP A 29 -8.33 2.38 -23.64
CA ASP A 29 -9.28 2.76 -24.67
C ASP A 29 -9.79 4.20 -24.47
N LEU A 30 -9.73 4.72 -23.24
CA LEU A 30 -9.96 6.15 -22.95
C LEU A 30 -8.96 7.07 -23.62
N SER A 31 -7.68 6.69 -23.76
CA SER A 31 -6.71 7.38 -24.61
C SER A 31 -5.38 6.61 -24.62
N PRO A 32 -5.10 5.83 -25.69
CA PRO A 32 -3.89 4.99 -25.74
C PRO A 32 -2.58 5.78 -25.62
N ILE A 33 -2.52 6.98 -26.23
CA ILE A 33 -1.31 7.81 -26.21
C ILE A 33 -1.01 8.35 -24.81
N ILE A 34 -2.02 8.93 -24.15
CA ILE A 34 -1.86 9.45 -22.78
C ILE A 34 -1.55 8.30 -21.82
N TRP A 35 -2.22 7.15 -21.98
CA TRP A 35 -2.04 5.97 -21.14
C TRP A 35 -0.57 5.51 -21.07
N GLU A 36 0.09 5.37 -22.22
CA GLU A 36 1.53 5.06 -22.29
C GLU A 36 2.38 6.19 -21.70
N ARG A 37 2.02 7.45 -21.97
CA ARG A 37 2.79 8.61 -21.48
C ARG A 37 2.79 8.73 -19.95
N VAL A 38 1.69 8.37 -19.29
CA VAL A 38 1.53 8.48 -17.84
C VAL A 38 1.94 7.20 -17.10
N ASN A 39 2.66 6.29 -17.76
CA ASN A 39 3.11 5.01 -17.20
C ASN A 39 1.94 4.23 -16.58
N HIS A 40 0.84 4.15 -17.34
CA HIS A 40 -0.31 3.31 -17.02
C HIS A 40 -0.95 3.71 -15.67
N ASN A 41 -0.83 4.98 -15.29
CA ASN A 41 -1.48 5.56 -14.12
C ASN A 41 -2.86 6.13 -14.49
N PRO A 42 -3.98 5.50 -14.05
CA PRO A 42 -5.32 5.94 -14.41
C PRO A 42 -5.71 7.26 -13.73
N VAL A 43 -5.15 7.58 -12.56
CA VAL A 43 -5.39 8.87 -11.88
C VAL A 43 -4.82 10.01 -12.72
N GLU A 44 -3.59 9.85 -13.22
CA GLU A 44 -2.96 10.82 -14.11
C GLU A 44 -3.61 10.86 -15.50
N LEU A 45 -4.02 9.72 -16.05
CA LEU A 45 -4.78 9.68 -17.31
C LEU A 45 -6.02 10.58 -17.24
N LEU A 46 -6.85 10.42 -16.20
CA LEU A 46 -8.08 11.19 -16.05
C LEU A 46 -7.85 12.69 -15.81
N ARG A 47 -6.66 13.10 -15.36
CA ARG A 47 -6.29 14.53 -15.22
C ARG A 47 -6.01 15.19 -16.57
N HIS A 48 -5.62 14.40 -17.56
CA HIS A 48 -5.29 14.90 -18.90
C HIS A 48 -6.48 14.88 -19.86
N ILE A 49 -7.61 14.30 -19.47
CA ILE A 49 -8.83 14.24 -20.30
C ILE A 49 -9.88 15.17 -19.69
N SER A 50 -10.41 16.09 -20.49
CA SER A 50 -11.46 17.00 -20.03
C SER A 50 -12.75 16.24 -19.69
N ASN A 51 -13.58 16.78 -18.80
CA ASN A 51 -14.86 16.14 -18.46
C ASN A 51 -15.79 16.00 -19.68
N ASP A 52 -15.73 16.91 -20.64
CA ASP A 52 -16.56 16.85 -21.84
C ASP A 52 -16.07 15.79 -22.83
N GLU A 53 -14.75 15.64 -22.95
CA GLU A 53 -14.16 14.55 -23.73
C GLU A 53 -14.43 13.18 -23.09
N LEU A 54 -14.27 13.05 -21.76
CA LEU A 54 -14.64 11.83 -21.04
C LEU A 54 -16.11 11.46 -21.29
N ARG A 55 -17.02 12.45 -21.25
CA ARG A 55 -18.44 12.21 -21.56
C ARG A 55 -18.62 11.71 -22.98
N ALA A 56 -18.05 12.40 -23.97
CA ALA A 56 -18.17 12.01 -25.38
C ALA A 56 -17.69 10.57 -25.60
N ARG A 57 -16.56 10.19 -24.98
CA ARG A 57 -16.02 8.82 -25.02
C ARG A 57 -16.89 7.80 -24.29
N CYS A 58 -17.69 8.20 -23.30
CA CYS A 58 -18.63 7.31 -22.59
C CYS A 58 -19.99 7.15 -23.29
N MET A 59 -20.24 7.85 -24.41
CA MET A 59 -21.53 7.77 -25.14
C MET A 59 -21.55 6.67 -26.22
N CYS A 60 -20.45 5.93 -26.40
CA CYS A 60 -20.33 4.81 -27.32
C CYS A 60 -20.11 3.48 -26.56
N ASP A 61 -19.71 2.42 -27.26
CA ASP A 61 -19.41 1.08 -26.73
C ASP A 61 -18.49 1.09 -25.49
N LEU A 62 -17.60 2.07 -25.37
CA LEU A 62 -16.74 2.23 -24.19
C LEU A 62 -17.55 2.54 -22.92
N GLY A 63 -18.67 3.26 -23.03
CA GLY A 63 -19.59 3.50 -21.91
C GLY A 63 -20.21 2.21 -21.38
N GLU A 64 -20.63 1.32 -22.27
CA GLU A 64 -21.17 -0.01 -21.91
C GLU A 64 -20.09 -0.88 -21.26
N LYS A 65 -18.86 -0.85 -21.80
CA LYS A 65 -17.70 -1.54 -21.22
C LYS A 65 -17.40 -1.03 -19.80
N ILE A 66 -17.40 0.30 -19.60
CA ILE A 66 -17.22 0.91 -18.27
C ILE A 66 -18.30 0.45 -17.31
N GLU A 67 -19.57 0.43 -17.72
CA GLU A 67 -20.68 0.00 -16.86
C GLU A 67 -20.56 -1.49 -16.49
N SER A 68 -20.24 -2.35 -17.44
CA SER A 68 -20.00 -3.78 -17.22
C SER A 68 -18.86 -4.02 -16.22
N VAL A 69 -17.71 -3.35 -16.42
CA VAL A 69 -16.54 -3.46 -15.52
C VAL A 69 -16.89 -2.95 -14.12
N ASN A 70 -17.60 -1.82 -14.01
CA ASN A 70 -18.01 -1.28 -12.71
C ASN A 70 -18.96 -2.22 -11.97
N LYS A 71 -19.91 -2.84 -12.69
CA LYS A 71 -20.79 -3.83 -12.11
C LYS A 71 -19.99 -5.03 -11.59
N ARG A 72 -19.07 -5.57 -12.39
CA ARG A 72 -18.20 -6.67 -11.96
C ARG A 72 -17.32 -6.30 -10.76
N PHE A 73 -16.78 -5.08 -10.74
CA PHE A 73 -16.04 -4.57 -9.60
C PHE A 73 -16.91 -4.46 -8.34
N ALA A 74 -18.13 -3.93 -8.47
CA ALA A 74 -19.07 -3.83 -7.35
C ALA A 74 -19.49 -5.22 -6.83
N ASP A 75 -19.77 -6.16 -7.73
CA ASP A 75 -20.07 -7.56 -7.40
C ASP A 75 -18.88 -8.21 -6.68
N TYR A 76 -17.65 -8.00 -7.20
CA TYR A 76 -16.42 -8.46 -6.56
C TYR A 76 -16.29 -7.91 -5.14
N ILE A 77 -16.37 -6.59 -4.94
CA ILE A 77 -16.18 -5.97 -3.61
C ILE A 77 -17.28 -6.38 -2.62
N SER A 78 -18.52 -6.59 -3.10
CA SER A 78 -19.67 -6.89 -2.24
C SER A 78 -19.90 -8.37 -1.96
N GLU A 79 -19.24 -9.28 -2.68
CA GLU A 79 -19.32 -10.72 -2.46
C GLU A 79 -18.88 -11.10 -1.03
N LYS A 80 -19.73 -11.87 -0.34
CA LYS A 80 -19.51 -12.33 1.04
C LYS A 80 -19.27 -13.83 1.13
N ASN A 81 -19.71 -14.61 0.14
CA ASN A 81 -19.49 -16.04 0.04
C ASN A 81 -18.16 -16.31 -0.67
N THR A 82 -17.09 -15.80 -0.09
CA THR A 82 -15.73 -15.99 -0.61
C THR A 82 -15.14 -17.30 -0.11
N TRP A 83 -14.06 -17.76 -0.76
CA TRP A 83 -13.33 -18.94 -0.30
C TRP A 83 -12.91 -18.82 1.18
N ALA A 84 -12.44 -17.64 1.60
CA ALA A 84 -12.04 -17.38 2.97
C ALA A 84 -13.22 -17.39 3.96
N ALA A 85 -14.40 -16.94 3.55
CA ALA A 85 -15.59 -16.99 4.40
C ALA A 85 -15.99 -18.43 4.73
N GLU A 86 -15.81 -19.36 3.77
CA GLU A 86 -16.10 -20.78 3.94
C GLU A 86 -14.99 -21.52 4.69
N HIS A 87 -13.72 -21.28 4.36
CA HIS A 87 -12.59 -22.12 4.81
C HIS A 87 -11.75 -21.50 5.93
N ALA A 88 -11.81 -20.18 6.12
CA ALA A 88 -11.00 -19.45 7.10
C ALA A 88 -11.78 -18.28 7.76
N PRO A 89 -12.98 -18.52 8.32
CA PRO A 89 -13.86 -17.45 8.81
C PRO A 89 -13.23 -16.57 9.90
N GLU A 90 -12.32 -17.11 10.70
CA GLU A 90 -11.60 -16.34 11.72
C GLU A 90 -10.65 -15.29 11.11
N LEU A 91 -10.03 -15.60 9.95
CA LEU A 91 -9.18 -14.67 9.20
C LEU A 91 -9.98 -13.69 8.32
N VAL A 92 -11.30 -13.85 8.25
CA VAL A 92 -12.21 -12.83 7.72
C VAL A 92 -12.63 -11.87 8.83
N LYS A 93 -12.92 -12.39 10.04
CA LYS A 93 -13.30 -11.57 11.20
C LYS A 93 -12.15 -10.72 11.72
N GLN A 94 -10.95 -11.30 11.83
CA GLN A 94 -9.75 -10.62 12.31
C GLN A 94 -8.73 -10.48 11.18
N PRO A 95 -8.10 -9.31 11.03
CA PRO A 95 -7.19 -9.09 9.92
C PRO A 95 -5.89 -9.88 10.04
N ILE A 96 -5.29 -10.18 8.89
CA ILE A 96 -3.88 -10.53 8.75
C ILE A 96 -3.14 -9.22 8.45
N ALA A 97 -2.16 -8.86 9.28
CA ALA A 97 -1.31 -7.71 9.02
C ALA A 97 0.01 -8.19 8.40
N TYR A 98 0.23 -7.88 7.14
CA TYR A 98 1.39 -8.26 6.36
C TYR A 98 2.35 -7.08 6.21
N PHE A 99 3.51 -7.18 6.85
CA PHE A 99 4.53 -6.14 6.87
C PHE A 99 5.60 -6.47 5.83
N SER A 100 5.85 -5.51 4.94
CA SER A 100 6.88 -5.63 3.91
C SER A 100 7.47 -4.26 3.62
N ALA A 101 8.78 -4.21 3.40
CA ALA A 101 9.45 -3.00 2.92
C ALA A 101 8.99 -2.60 1.51
N GLU A 102 8.40 -3.53 0.76
CA GLU A 102 8.00 -3.30 -0.63
C GLU A 102 6.68 -3.97 -0.98
N PHE A 103 5.96 -3.36 -1.93
CA PHE A 103 4.79 -3.95 -2.59
C PHE A 103 4.79 -3.65 -4.10
N GLY A 104 5.02 -4.68 -4.90
CA GLY A 104 5.02 -4.64 -6.37
C GLY A 104 3.65 -4.98 -6.93
N ILE A 105 2.71 -4.04 -6.84
CA ILE A 105 1.32 -4.26 -7.30
C ILE A 105 1.18 -3.86 -8.77
N HIS A 106 1.60 -2.65 -9.10
CA HIS A 106 1.53 -2.06 -10.44
C HIS A 106 2.57 -0.94 -10.58
N GLU A 107 3.10 -0.73 -11.80
CA GLU A 107 4.17 0.25 -12.10
C GLU A 107 3.77 1.71 -11.85
N SER A 108 2.47 1.99 -11.78
CA SER A 108 1.94 3.31 -11.42
C SER A 108 2.19 3.68 -9.94
N VAL A 109 2.52 2.71 -9.08
CA VAL A 109 2.83 2.93 -7.66
C VAL A 109 4.22 2.34 -7.36
N ARG A 110 5.23 3.20 -7.37
CA ARG A 110 6.64 2.81 -7.31
C ARG A 110 7.10 2.65 -5.86
N ILE A 111 6.65 1.59 -5.19
CA ILE A 111 7.04 1.26 -3.80
C ILE A 111 7.70 -0.14 -3.71
N TYR A 112 8.41 -0.53 -4.77
CA TYR A 112 9.12 -1.79 -4.85
C TYR A 112 10.37 -1.68 -5.73
N SER A 113 11.32 -2.59 -5.54
CA SER A 113 12.59 -2.70 -6.24
C SER A 113 12.74 -4.02 -7.00
N GLY A 114 12.12 -5.11 -6.52
CA GLY A 114 12.33 -6.43 -7.12
C GLY A 114 11.38 -7.52 -6.63
N GLY A 115 11.88 -8.76 -6.63
CA GLY A 115 11.07 -9.97 -6.40
C GLY A 115 10.36 -10.02 -5.05
N LEU A 116 10.97 -9.49 -3.98
CA LEU A 116 10.34 -9.41 -2.66
C LEU A 116 9.05 -8.59 -2.70
N GLY A 117 9.10 -7.43 -3.37
CA GLY A 117 7.94 -6.58 -3.58
C GLY A 117 6.89 -7.24 -4.46
N VAL A 118 7.29 -7.84 -5.58
CA VAL A 118 6.35 -8.55 -6.49
C VAL A 118 5.60 -9.65 -5.73
N LEU A 119 6.30 -10.45 -4.92
CA LEU A 119 5.67 -11.47 -4.08
C LEU A 119 4.66 -10.87 -3.09
N ALA A 120 5.01 -9.78 -2.40
CA ALA A 120 4.09 -9.08 -1.52
C ALA A 120 2.86 -8.54 -2.27
N GLY A 121 3.06 -8.07 -3.51
CA GLY A 121 2.01 -7.65 -4.43
C GLY A 121 1.06 -8.80 -4.81
N ASP A 122 1.61 -9.97 -5.11
CA ASP A 122 0.81 -11.16 -5.44
C ASP A 122 0.09 -11.74 -4.22
N HIS A 123 0.69 -11.67 -3.04
CA HIS A 123 0.03 -12.02 -1.78
C HIS A 123 -1.20 -11.15 -1.53
N ILE A 124 -1.08 -9.82 -1.66
CA ILE A 124 -2.24 -8.94 -1.40
C ILE A 124 -3.33 -9.10 -2.46
N LYS A 125 -2.97 -9.33 -3.73
CA LYS A 125 -3.94 -9.64 -4.80
C LYS A 125 -4.66 -10.96 -4.55
N SER A 126 -3.91 -12.02 -4.23
CA SER A 126 -4.48 -13.34 -3.93
C SER A 126 -5.35 -13.31 -2.68
N ALA A 127 -4.91 -12.61 -1.63
CA ALA A 127 -5.69 -12.44 -0.41
C ALA A 127 -6.99 -11.69 -0.68
N SER A 128 -6.93 -10.66 -1.53
CA SER A 128 -8.11 -9.96 -2.01
C SER A 128 -9.07 -10.90 -2.74
N ASP A 129 -8.59 -11.69 -3.71
CA ASP A 129 -9.43 -12.61 -4.50
C ASP A 129 -10.08 -13.70 -3.63
N LEU A 130 -9.33 -14.26 -2.68
CA LEU A 130 -9.82 -15.23 -1.69
C LEU A 130 -10.80 -14.63 -0.68
N GLY A 131 -10.84 -13.30 -0.55
CA GLY A 131 -11.68 -12.59 0.41
C GLY A 131 -11.16 -12.63 1.85
N LEU A 132 -9.85 -12.74 2.03
CA LEU A 132 -9.21 -12.61 3.35
C LEU A 132 -9.25 -11.15 3.81
N ASN A 133 -9.41 -10.94 5.12
CA ASN A 133 -9.24 -9.62 5.72
C ASN A 133 -7.74 -9.30 5.81
N PHE A 134 -7.18 -8.77 4.72
CA PHE A 134 -5.75 -8.59 4.57
C PHE A 134 -5.37 -7.12 4.59
N ILE A 135 -4.39 -6.80 5.43
CA ILE A 135 -3.87 -5.44 5.60
C ILE A 135 -2.38 -5.47 5.30
N GLY A 136 -1.96 -4.79 4.24
CA GLY A 136 -0.55 -4.54 3.98
C GLY A 136 -0.07 -3.33 4.77
N ILE A 137 1.16 -3.39 5.30
CA ILE A 137 1.83 -2.25 5.93
C ILE A 137 3.20 -2.06 5.26
N SER A 138 3.45 -0.84 4.80
CA SER A 138 4.73 -0.44 4.18
C SER A 138 5.01 1.05 4.41
N LEU A 139 6.07 1.56 3.77
CA LEU A 139 6.40 2.98 3.77
C LEU A 139 6.02 3.62 2.42
N PHE A 140 5.67 4.90 2.45
CA PHE A 140 5.43 5.68 1.24
C PHE A 140 6.75 6.25 0.71
N TYR A 141 7.39 5.56 -0.23
CA TYR A 141 8.65 6.03 -0.81
C TYR A 141 8.43 7.14 -1.84
N LYS A 142 8.73 8.38 -1.48
CA LYS A 142 8.49 9.56 -2.32
C LYS A 142 9.20 9.47 -3.68
N GLU A 143 10.41 8.96 -3.73
CA GLU A 143 11.16 8.76 -4.99
C GLU A 143 10.99 7.34 -5.55
N GLY A 144 10.43 6.43 -4.75
CA GLY A 144 10.32 5.02 -5.08
C GLY A 144 11.68 4.35 -5.23
N TYR A 145 11.78 3.48 -6.23
CA TYR A 145 13.05 2.96 -6.75
C TYR A 145 13.48 3.74 -8.00
N PHE A 146 14.75 3.63 -8.38
CA PHE A 146 15.27 4.40 -9.51
C PHE A 146 14.70 3.93 -10.84
N ARG A 147 14.56 4.87 -11.78
CA ARG A 147 14.32 4.59 -13.19
C ARG A 147 15.66 4.45 -13.89
N GLN A 148 15.90 3.29 -14.48
CA GLN A 148 17.09 3.03 -15.27
C GLN A 148 16.96 3.64 -16.66
N TYR A 149 18.02 4.29 -17.13
CA TYR A 149 18.19 4.59 -18.55
C TYR A 149 19.68 4.44 -18.94
N LEU A 150 19.95 4.27 -20.23
CA LEU A 150 21.31 4.23 -20.75
C LEU A 150 21.66 5.58 -21.35
N ASN A 151 22.82 6.12 -20.99
CA ASN A 151 23.35 7.30 -21.68
C ASN A 151 23.89 6.93 -23.08
N HIS A 152 24.38 7.93 -23.82
CA HIS A 152 24.89 7.73 -25.19
C HIS A 152 26.04 6.71 -25.27
N ASP A 153 26.81 6.56 -24.19
CA ASP A 153 27.94 5.64 -24.10
C ASP A 153 27.53 4.23 -23.61
N GLY A 154 26.23 3.99 -23.40
CA GLY A 154 25.70 2.70 -22.92
C GLY A 154 25.86 2.48 -21.42
N TRP A 155 26.25 3.50 -20.65
CA TRP A 155 26.33 3.40 -19.19
C TRP A 155 24.95 3.55 -18.56
N GLN A 156 24.72 2.74 -17.52
CA GLN A 156 23.54 2.88 -16.66
C GLN A 156 23.58 4.22 -15.94
N MET A 157 22.47 4.93 -16.04
CA MET A 157 22.16 6.12 -15.28
C MET A 157 20.88 5.89 -14.48
N GLU A 158 20.73 6.65 -13.40
CA GLU A 158 19.63 6.54 -12.45
C GLU A 158 18.89 7.86 -12.35
N GLU A 159 17.58 7.81 -12.53
CA GLU A 159 16.68 8.92 -12.26
C GLU A 159 15.76 8.56 -11.09
N TYR A 160 15.47 9.53 -10.23
CA TYR A 160 14.62 9.36 -9.05
C TYR A 160 13.39 10.29 -9.14
N PRO A 161 12.40 9.97 -10.00
CA PRO A 161 11.25 10.84 -10.18
C PRO A 161 10.39 10.85 -8.92
N LEU A 162 9.96 12.04 -8.49
CA LEU A 162 9.06 12.18 -7.34
C LEU A 162 7.67 11.60 -7.62
N GLN A 163 7.08 10.99 -6.60
CA GLN A 163 5.70 10.58 -6.51
C GLN A 163 4.95 11.56 -5.63
N TYR A 164 3.81 12.01 -6.13
CA TYR A 164 2.96 12.96 -5.45
C TYR A 164 1.70 12.22 -4.99
N PRO A 165 1.33 12.25 -3.70
CA PRO A 165 0.14 11.55 -3.21
C PRO A 165 -1.13 11.86 -4.01
N GLU A 166 -1.27 13.10 -4.49
CA GLU A 166 -2.40 13.52 -5.31
C GLU A 166 -2.46 12.81 -6.67
N SER A 167 -1.33 12.39 -7.25
CA SER A 167 -1.25 11.65 -8.52
C SER A 167 -1.43 10.15 -8.36
N LEU A 168 -1.62 9.67 -7.13
CA LEU A 168 -1.74 8.27 -6.82
C LEU A 168 -3.16 7.92 -6.35
N PRO A 169 -3.56 6.63 -6.48
CA PRO A 169 -4.83 6.15 -5.98
C PRO A 169 -4.81 5.92 -4.46
N ILE A 170 -4.20 6.84 -3.71
CA ILE A 170 -4.10 6.80 -2.26
C ILE A 170 -4.95 7.89 -1.63
N GLU A 171 -5.43 7.62 -0.44
CA GLU A 171 -6.22 8.55 0.37
C GLU A 171 -5.58 8.75 1.73
N LYS A 172 -5.64 9.96 2.27
CA LYS A 172 -5.08 10.23 3.59
C LYS A 172 -5.89 9.48 4.64
N VAL A 173 -5.21 8.78 5.55
CA VAL A 173 -5.87 8.05 6.63
C VAL A 173 -6.40 9.05 7.66
N ILE A 174 -7.68 8.93 7.96
CA ILE A 174 -8.37 9.74 8.95
C ILE A 174 -8.56 8.89 10.22
N GLY A 175 -8.24 9.48 11.37
CA GLY A 175 -8.38 8.84 12.67
C GLY A 175 -9.84 8.79 13.15
N PRO A 176 -10.11 8.08 14.25
CA PRO A 176 -11.46 7.99 14.83
C PRO A 176 -12.07 9.35 15.23
N ASP A 177 -11.23 10.38 15.43
CA ASP A 177 -11.64 11.74 15.77
C ASP A 177 -11.99 12.61 14.54
N GLY A 178 -11.93 12.04 13.33
CA GLY A 178 -12.22 12.73 12.07
C GLY A 178 -11.09 13.62 11.56
N LYS A 179 -9.89 13.58 12.16
CA LYS A 179 -8.71 14.33 11.72
C LYS A 179 -7.71 13.42 11.03
N ASP A 180 -6.73 14.02 10.35
CA ASP A 180 -5.59 13.29 9.80
C ASP A 180 -4.93 12.45 10.89
N LEU A 181 -4.83 11.14 10.66
CA LEU A 181 -4.18 10.24 11.61
C LEU A 181 -2.67 10.47 11.56
N ILE A 182 -2.12 10.84 12.71
CA ILE A 182 -0.68 11.00 12.92
C ILE A 182 -0.29 10.11 14.08
N ILE A 183 0.66 9.21 13.84
CA ILE A 183 1.31 8.42 14.90
C ILE A 183 2.65 9.07 15.28
N SER A 184 3.15 8.75 16.47
CA SER A 184 4.52 9.06 16.86
C SER A 184 5.32 7.79 17.17
N VAL A 185 6.60 7.82 16.81
CA VAL A 185 7.58 6.75 17.04
C VAL A 185 8.85 7.38 17.58
N ASN A 186 9.38 6.83 18.67
CA ASN A 186 10.66 7.28 19.20
C ASN A 186 11.80 6.67 18.39
N ILE A 187 12.60 7.51 17.75
CA ILE A 187 13.80 7.12 17.00
C ILE A 187 15.00 7.81 17.65
N ALA A 188 15.91 7.02 18.22
CA ALA A 188 16.98 7.50 19.09
C ALA A 188 16.45 8.36 20.26
N GLN A 189 16.73 9.66 20.27
CA GLN A 189 16.33 10.60 21.32
C GLN A 189 15.19 11.53 20.88
N SER A 190 14.62 11.29 19.70
CA SER A 190 13.64 12.18 19.08
C SER A 190 12.31 11.47 18.88
N GLU A 191 11.23 12.21 19.07
CA GLU A 191 9.89 11.79 18.68
C GLU A 191 9.68 12.13 17.20
N VAL A 192 9.44 11.10 16.38
CA VAL A 192 9.22 11.22 14.94
C VAL A 192 7.77 10.93 14.63
N PHE A 193 7.14 11.82 13.88
CA PHE A 193 5.72 11.72 13.53
C PHE A 193 5.55 11.10 12.14
N ALA A 194 4.52 10.29 11.95
CA ALA A 194 4.18 9.77 10.63
C ALA A 194 2.68 9.91 10.38
N GLN A 195 2.33 10.43 9.22
CA GLN A 195 0.98 10.28 8.68
C GLN A 195 0.88 8.94 7.94
N ALA A 196 -0.33 8.54 7.56
CA ALA A 196 -0.54 7.34 6.77
C ALA A 196 -1.41 7.61 5.54
N TRP A 197 -1.14 6.87 4.47
CA TRP A 197 -1.94 6.82 3.26
C TRP A 197 -2.56 5.42 3.11
N ALA A 198 -3.82 5.35 2.70
CA ALA A 198 -4.50 4.11 2.38
C ALA A 198 -4.58 3.91 0.87
N LEU A 199 -4.11 2.77 0.39
CA LEU A 199 -4.22 2.30 -0.98
C LEU A 199 -5.14 1.07 -1.01
N LYS A 200 -6.23 1.13 -1.78
CA LYS A 200 -7.12 -0.02 -1.95
C LYS A 200 -6.59 -0.98 -3.01
N VAL A 201 -6.55 -2.26 -2.67
CA VAL A 201 -6.06 -3.35 -3.52
C VAL A 201 -7.11 -4.44 -3.51
N GLY A 202 -8.10 -4.29 -4.38
CA GLY A 202 -9.34 -5.08 -4.34
C GLY A 202 -10.04 -4.90 -2.99
N ARG A 203 -10.23 -6.00 -2.27
CA ARG A 203 -10.83 -6.05 -0.93
C ARG A 203 -9.83 -5.71 0.18
N ALA A 204 -8.53 -5.84 -0.09
CA ALA A 204 -7.47 -5.54 0.86
C ALA A 204 -7.13 -4.04 0.90
N THR A 205 -6.49 -3.61 1.98
CA THR A 205 -5.96 -2.25 2.12
C THR A 205 -4.48 -2.30 2.42
N LEU A 206 -3.67 -1.56 1.66
CA LEU A 206 -2.27 -1.32 1.94
C LEU A 206 -2.13 0.07 2.58
N TYR A 207 -1.60 0.13 3.80
CA TYR A 207 -1.25 1.38 4.44
C TYR A 207 0.23 1.71 4.23
N LEU A 208 0.49 2.97 3.89
CA LEU A 208 1.82 3.50 3.61
C LEU A 208 2.13 4.61 4.61
N LEU A 209 3.09 4.38 5.49
CA LEU A 209 3.56 5.37 6.46
C LEU A 209 4.45 6.42 5.80
N ASP A 210 4.28 7.67 6.20
CA ASP A 210 4.96 8.81 5.59
C ASP A 210 5.41 9.82 6.66
N THR A 211 6.72 9.99 6.79
CA THR A 211 7.35 10.94 7.72
C THR A 211 7.60 12.30 7.08
N ASN A 212 7.30 12.50 5.79
CA ASN A 212 7.51 13.76 5.09
C ASN A 212 6.41 14.79 5.46
N ILE A 213 6.41 15.19 6.72
CA ILE A 213 5.52 16.20 7.30
C ILE A 213 6.34 17.31 7.99
N PRO A 214 5.81 18.55 8.04
CA PRO A 214 6.56 19.70 8.57
C PRO A 214 6.99 19.57 10.04
N ASN A 215 6.28 18.75 10.82
CA ASN A 215 6.53 18.50 12.23
C ASN A 215 7.88 17.83 12.51
N ASN A 216 8.43 17.11 11.53
CA ASN A 216 9.70 16.41 11.67
C ASN A 216 10.88 17.27 11.25
N GLU A 217 12.06 17.00 11.82
CA GLU A 217 13.32 17.50 11.29
C GLU A 217 13.60 16.93 9.89
N SER A 218 14.38 17.65 9.07
CA SER A 218 14.61 17.29 7.67
C SER A 218 15.08 15.85 7.49
N HIS A 219 16.05 15.42 8.30
CA HIS A 219 16.64 14.08 8.20
C HIS A 219 15.66 12.95 8.54
N TYR A 220 14.61 13.21 9.34
CA TYR A 220 13.54 12.26 9.61
C TYR A 220 12.46 12.25 8.53
N ARG A 221 12.25 13.37 7.83
CA ARG A 221 11.41 13.40 6.61
C ARG A 221 11.98 12.51 5.52
N ASP A 222 13.31 12.41 5.48
CA ASP A 222 14.03 11.61 4.48
C ASP A 222 13.91 10.09 4.69
N ILE A 223 13.38 9.62 5.83
CA ILE A 223 13.11 8.19 6.09
C ILE A 223 12.27 7.58 4.95
N CYS A 224 11.29 8.33 4.46
CA CYS A 224 10.37 7.86 3.43
C CYS A 224 10.77 8.33 2.01
N CYS A 225 12.03 8.68 1.76
CA CYS A 225 12.45 9.13 0.43
C CYS A 225 12.61 7.96 -0.57
N ARG A 226 13.50 7.00 -0.29
CA ARG A 226 13.90 5.94 -1.24
C ARG A 226 13.79 4.54 -0.65
N VAL A 227 13.42 3.59 -1.49
CA VAL A 227 13.52 2.14 -1.17
C VAL A 227 15.00 1.78 -1.04
N TYR A 228 15.40 1.25 0.12
CA TYR A 228 16.81 0.93 0.46
C TYR A 228 17.81 2.07 0.27
N GLY A 229 17.36 3.32 0.39
CA GLY A 229 18.25 4.48 0.31
C GLY A 229 18.98 4.75 1.63
N GLY A 230 20.04 5.55 1.52
CA GLY A 230 20.79 6.06 2.67
C GLY A 230 21.84 5.08 3.21
N ASP A 231 22.23 5.31 4.46
CA ASP A 231 23.23 4.51 5.18
C ASP A 231 22.58 3.49 6.12
N GLN A 232 23.39 2.83 6.96
CA GLN A 232 22.89 1.88 7.95
C GLN A 232 21.93 2.53 8.96
N ASN A 233 22.15 3.80 9.32
CA ASN A 233 21.26 4.52 10.24
C ASN A 233 19.89 4.76 9.58
N MET A 234 19.87 5.19 8.33
CA MET A 234 18.63 5.37 7.57
C MET A 234 17.86 4.06 7.47
N ARG A 235 18.55 2.95 7.19
CA ARG A 235 17.93 1.62 7.16
C ARG A 235 17.27 1.26 8.49
N ILE A 236 17.99 1.40 9.62
CA ILE A 236 17.41 1.13 10.94
C ILE A 236 16.20 2.03 11.21
N ASN A 237 16.27 3.31 10.84
CA ASN A 237 15.14 4.24 11.01
C ASN A 237 13.91 3.81 10.20
N GLN A 238 14.10 3.34 8.96
CA GLN A 238 13.04 2.77 8.12
C GLN A 238 12.45 1.50 8.76
N GLU A 239 13.30 0.59 9.27
CA GLU A 239 12.86 -0.65 9.91
C GLU A 239 12.10 -0.39 11.23
N ILE A 240 12.54 0.59 12.03
CA ILE A 240 11.83 1.05 13.23
C ILE A 240 10.46 1.63 12.85
N LEU A 241 10.41 2.52 11.86
CA LEU A 241 9.16 3.12 11.40
C LEU A 241 8.20 2.04 10.86
N LEU A 242 8.69 1.13 10.03
CA LEU A 242 7.89 0.05 9.45
C LEU A 242 7.35 -0.89 10.54
N GLY A 243 8.21 -1.34 11.45
CA GLY A 243 7.84 -2.28 12.50
C GLY A 243 6.99 -1.64 13.60
N ILE A 244 7.57 -0.69 14.34
CA ILE A 244 6.92 -0.03 15.48
C ILE A 244 5.79 0.87 15.00
N GLY A 245 6.07 1.74 14.01
CA GLY A 245 5.07 2.65 13.47
C GLY A 245 3.88 1.91 12.85
N GLY A 246 4.13 0.79 12.17
CA GLY A 246 3.05 -0.03 11.61
C GLY A 246 2.14 -0.65 12.68
N VAL A 247 2.70 -1.12 13.81
CA VAL A 247 1.88 -1.61 14.94
C VAL A 247 1.08 -0.47 15.56
N LYS A 248 1.70 0.70 15.78
CA LYS A 248 1.01 1.89 16.32
C LYS A 248 -0.10 2.40 15.40
N LEU A 249 0.09 2.32 14.08
CA LEU A 249 -0.96 2.65 13.11
C LEU A 249 -2.17 1.74 13.26
N LEU A 250 -1.94 0.42 13.38
CA LEU A 250 -3.02 -0.55 13.56
C LEU A 250 -3.79 -0.26 14.86
N ASP A 251 -3.08 0.07 15.95
CA ASP A 251 -3.71 0.45 17.23
C ASP A 251 -4.54 1.73 17.10
N ALA A 252 -4.00 2.76 16.47
CA ALA A 252 -4.69 4.03 16.26
C ALA A 252 -5.98 3.87 15.41
N LEU A 253 -6.01 2.86 14.54
CA LEU A 253 -7.16 2.49 13.74
C LEU A 253 -8.10 1.47 14.42
N ASN A 254 -7.79 1.04 15.64
CA ASN A 254 -8.49 -0.03 16.37
C ASN A 254 -8.55 -1.35 15.58
N LEU A 255 -7.53 -1.63 14.78
CA LEU A 255 -7.38 -2.87 14.04
C LEU A 255 -6.60 -3.86 14.89
N ASN A 256 -7.20 -5.04 15.13
CA ASN A 256 -6.64 -6.08 15.97
C ASN A 256 -6.31 -7.33 15.14
N PRO A 257 -5.11 -7.43 14.54
CA PRO A 257 -4.74 -8.58 13.72
C PRO A 257 -4.68 -9.87 14.52
N ALA A 258 -5.18 -10.95 13.90
CA ALA A 258 -4.95 -12.30 14.37
C ALA A 258 -3.47 -12.70 14.20
N VAL A 259 -2.88 -12.31 13.08
CA VAL A 259 -1.51 -12.66 12.68
C VAL A 259 -0.77 -11.43 12.16
N TYR A 260 0.50 -11.31 12.56
CA TYR A 260 1.49 -10.39 12.00
C TYR A 260 2.47 -11.19 11.15
N HIS A 261 2.44 -11.00 9.84
CA HIS A 261 3.37 -11.64 8.93
C HIS A 261 4.51 -10.69 8.57
N MET A 262 5.74 -11.09 8.90
CA MET A 262 6.97 -10.37 8.58
C MET A 262 7.57 -10.93 7.29
N ASN A 263 7.57 -10.12 6.24
CA ASN A 263 8.23 -10.43 4.99
C ASN A 263 9.70 -9.96 5.04
N GLU A 264 10.60 -10.88 5.37
CA GLU A 264 12.01 -10.62 5.65
C GLU A 264 12.25 -9.77 6.93
N GLY A 265 13.51 -9.59 7.32
CA GLY A 265 13.91 -8.92 8.57
C GLY A 265 13.55 -7.43 8.69
N HIS A 266 13.10 -6.76 7.63
CA HIS A 266 12.87 -5.30 7.61
C HIS A 266 11.82 -4.81 8.61
N SER A 267 10.92 -5.70 9.05
CA SER A 267 9.84 -5.36 9.98
C SER A 267 10.06 -5.96 11.38
N ALA A 268 11.26 -6.49 11.67
CA ALA A 268 11.56 -7.21 12.91
C ALA A 268 11.25 -6.42 14.19
N PHE A 269 11.39 -5.09 14.17
CA PHE A 269 11.06 -4.21 15.30
C PHE A 269 9.59 -4.28 15.72
N LEU A 270 8.67 -4.78 14.87
CA LEU A 270 7.29 -5.02 15.27
C LEU A 270 7.19 -5.98 16.45
N THR A 271 8.10 -6.96 16.53
CA THR A 271 8.08 -7.95 17.62
C THR A 271 8.39 -7.31 18.97
N LEU A 272 9.25 -6.28 18.98
CA LEU A 272 9.60 -5.53 20.18
C LEU A 272 8.44 -4.63 20.63
N GLU A 273 7.74 -3.99 19.69
CA GLU A 273 6.55 -3.19 20.03
C GLU A 273 5.43 -4.09 20.59
N LEU A 274 5.18 -5.25 19.98
CA LEU A 274 4.19 -6.20 20.51
C LEU A 274 4.58 -6.72 21.90
N LEU A 275 5.87 -7.01 22.12
CA LEU A 275 6.38 -7.44 23.42
C LEU A 275 6.19 -6.34 24.48
N SER A 276 6.58 -5.11 24.15
CA SER A 276 6.42 -3.93 25.01
C SER A 276 4.96 -3.75 25.44
N LYS A 277 4.02 -3.90 24.50
CA LYS A 277 2.59 -3.81 24.79
C LYS A 277 2.08 -4.90 25.73
N GLU A 278 2.47 -6.16 25.53
CA GLU A 278 2.06 -7.27 26.41
C GLU A 278 2.58 -7.07 27.85
N ILE A 279 3.81 -6.56 27.99
CA ILE A 279 4.39 -6.22 29.30
C ILE A 279 3.65 -5.04 29.94
N ALA A 280 3.35 -3.99 29.17
CA ALA A 280 2.58 -2.84 29.65
C ALA A 280 1.15 -3.23 30.10
N GLN A 281 0.59 -4.30 29.52
CA GLN A 281 -0.69 -4.90 29.93
C GLN A 281 -0.57 -5.84 31.15
N GLY A 282 0.63 -5.99 31.73
CA GLY A 282 0.87 -6.75 32.95
C GLY A 282 1.34 -8.19 32.75
N SER A 283 1.63 -8.61 31.51
CA SER A 283 2.25 -9.93 31.28
C SER A 283 3.69 -9.93 31.78
N SER A 284 4.15 -11.04 32.33
CA SER A 284 5.58 -11.25 32.54
C SER A 284 6.33 -11.30 31.20
N LEU A 285 7.66 -11.10 31.22
CA LEU A 285 8.48 -11.15 30.01
C LEU A 285 8.33 -12.48 29.26
N GLU A 286 8.31 -13.62 29.97
CA GLU A 286 8.21 -14.94 29.35
C GLU A 286 6.81 -15.17 28.75
N GLU A 287 5.74 -14.77 29.43
CA GLU A 287 4.38 -14.84 28.88
C GLU A 287 4.23 -13.95 27.64
N ALA A 288 4.76 -12.73 27.69
CA ALA A 288 4.73 -11.79 26.58
C ALA A 288 5.45 -12.38 25.36
N ARG A 289 6.64 -12.98 25.54
CA ARG A 289 7.39 -13.64 24.47
C ARG A 289 6.58 -14.77 23.81
N GLU A 290 5.93 -15.61 24.61
CA GLU A 290 5.14 -16.73 24.08
C GLU A 290 3.88 -16.26 23.34
N LYS A 291 3.22 -15.20 23.82
CA LYS A 291 2.08 -14.58 23.10
C LYS A 291 2.51 -13.97 21.77
N VAL A 292 3.61 -13.22 21.75
CA VAL A 292 4.13 -12.60 20.51
C VAL A 292 4.52 -13.67 19.49
N LYS A 293 5.23 -14.73 19.91
CA LYS A 293 5.59 -15.85 19.02
C LYS A 293 4.37 -16.50 18.36
N LYS A 294 3.26 -16.68 19.10
CA LYS A 294 2.03 -17.27 18.57
C LYS A 294 1.33 -16.40 17.52
N ARG A 295 1.57 -15.09 17.54
CA ARG A 295 0.94 -14.11 16.62
C ARG A 295 1.82 -13.75 15.44
N CYS A 296 3.11 -14.07 15.47
CA CYS A 296 4.07 -13.66 14.46
C CYS A 296 4.45 -14.81 13.52
N VAL A 297 4.40 -14.56 12.23
CA VAL A 297 4.93 -15.45 11.18
C VAL A 297 6.09 -14.74 10.50
N PHE A 298 7.22 -15.42 10.35
CA PHE A 298 8.41 -14.88 9.69
C PHE A 298 8.71 -15.69 8.44
N THR A 299 8.91 -14.98 7.32
CA THR A 299 9.37 -15.59 6.06
C THR A 299 10.72 -14.98 5.69
N THR A 300 11.71 -15.84 5.46
CA THR A 300 13.02 -15.47 4.92
C THR A 300 13.12 -15.94 3.47
N HIS A 301 13.68 -15.08 2.62
CA HIS A 301 13.87 -15.31 1.18
C HIS A 301 15.33 -15.50 0.82
N THR A 302 16.24 -15.20 1.74
CA THR A 302 17.68 -15.33 1.54
C THR A 302 18.20 -16.42 2.48
N PRO A 303 18.65 -17.57 1.95
CA PRO A 303 19.18 -18.64 2.78
C PRO A 303 20.61 -18.39 3.30
N VAL A 304 21.17 -17.19 3.05
CA VAL A 304 22.57 -16.81 3.31
C VAL A 304 22.68 -15.92 4.53
#